data_AF-A0A7X4I8A7-F1
#
_entry.id   AF-A0A7X4I8A7-F1
#
_cell.length_a   1.000
_cell.length_b   1.000
_cell.length_c   1.000
_cell.angle_alpha   90.00
_cell.angle_beta   90.00
_cell.angle_gamma   90.00
#
_symmetry.space_group_name_H-M   'P 1'
#
loop_
_entity.id
_entity.type
_entity.pdbx_description
1 polymer ?
#
loop_
_entity_poly.entity_id
_entity_poly.type
_entity_poly.pdbx_seq_one_letter_code
_entity_poly.pdbx_strand_id
1 'polypeptide(L)'
;MINVTVNGTEQIKCNKGDNLYQVLTAAGHVFAGNCGMKGRCNRCLVWNQDTGSFVKSCQYIVDRDISIRLEEEQLTGITGHKMNLPTEQRKKSVTSAYGIAIDIGTTTIGMELVDLNEKAVKCSFSTLNSQIATGADVVARIQAADTKEGLEHLRSLLFSDIQKGVDHMLINTPKAVDHIRRYVLAGNATMLSIAEGLTTENLFGYPFTLKNSDIRVIEQNDFIASPSFENAASDVICLPNIAAFSGADIAAGAVAAEIDRDFSYRMLIDLGTNGEIILCNKEYGVATSAACGSAFEGCFRTANIFGSNIFDMLALLLKRGQMDADGVLAEPYFESGISMGNNMKIDMETIRAFQLGKSAILSGILMLVREIGIEFSDIAEVCIAGGFGFHLNLTNAVTLGLFPQSFQGKMKVLGNTSLEGAYLSLIEPGFIDTINRFKEKIRYVDLSNRSDFNTIYIEHLPFRTY
;
A
#
# COMPACT_ATOMS: atom_id res chain seq x y z
N MET A 1 -21.17 -37.28 10.04
CA MET A 1 -20.40 -36.20 9.39
C MET A 1 -21.30 -34.99 9.31
N ILE A 2 -20.73 -33.82 9.55
CA ILE A 2 -21.38 -32.52 9.50
C ILE A 2 -20.89 -31.77 8.25
N ASN A 3 -21.77 -30.98 7.65
CA ASN A 3 -21.44 -30.10 6.54
C ASN A 3 -21.32 -28.64 7.01
N VAL A 4 -20.19 -28.02 6.67
CA VAL A 4 -20.02 -26.56 6.74
C VAL A 4 -20.20 -26.03 5.32
N THR A 5 -21.25 -25.23 5.11
CA THR A 5 -21.50 -24.55 3.83
C THR A 5 -20.85 -23.18 3.87
N VAL A 6 -19.94 -22.89 2.93
CA VAL A 6 -19.22 -21.62 2.84
C VAL A 6 -19.72 -20.83 1.64
N ASN A 7 -20.10 -19.57 1.87
CA ASN A 7 -20.57 -18.63 0.85
C ASN A 7 -21.72 -19.14 -0.03
N GLY A 8 -22.47 -20.14 0.46
CA GLY A 8 -23.61 -20.75 -0.23
C GLY A 8 -23.24 -21.72 -1.37
N THR A 9 -21.97 -21.92 -1.68
CA THR A 9 -21.52 -22.70 -2.86
C THR A 9 -20.59 -23.85 -2.52
N GLU A 10 -19.73 -23.71 -1.51
CA GLU A 10 -18.75 -24.72 -1.12
C GLU A 10 -19.24 -25.53 0.09
N GLN A 11 -19.07 -26.86 0.06
CA GLN A 11 -19.43 -27.75 1.17
C GLN A 11 -18.20 -28.51 1.69
N ILE A 12 -17.88 -28.29 2.97
CA ILE A 12 -16.76 -28.94 3.65
C ILE A 12 -17.32 -29.96 4.66
N LYS A 13 -16.88 -31.22 4.54
CA LYS A 13 -17.24 -32.29 5.47
C LYS A 13 -16.29 -32.31 6.67
N CYS A 14 -16.84 -32.31 7.88
CA CYS A 14 -16.10 -32.42 9.12
C CYS A 14 -16.76 -33.37 10.13
N ASN A 15 -16.04 -33.69 11.21
CA ASN A 15 -16.57 -34.47 12.31
C ASN A 15 -17.26 -33.58 13.35
N LYS A 16 -18.22 -34.17 14.06
CA LYS A 16 -18.85 -33.51 15.20
C LYS A 16 -17.82 -33.27 16.29
N GLY A 17 -17.68 -32.02 16.71
CA GLY A 17 -16.69 -31.59 17.70
C GLY A 17 -15.43 -30.95 17.10
N ASP A 18 -15.30 -30.89 15.77
CA ASP A 18 -14.17 -30.22 15.13
C ASP A 18 -14.25 -28.70 15.30
N ASN A 19 -13.08 -28.06 15.39
CA ASN A 19 -13.00 -26.60 15.46
C ASN A 19 -13.17 -25.98 14.08
N LEU A 20 -14.07 -25.00 13.97
CA LEU A 20 -14.43 -24.38 12.69
C LEU A 20 -13.22 -23.74 11.99
N TYR A 21 -12.30 -23.11 12.72
CA TYR A 21 -11.08 -22.55 12.13
C TYR A 21 -10.22 -23.62 11.47
N GLN A 22 -10.02 -24.75 12.15
CA GLN A 22 -9.20 -25.84 11.62
C GLN A 22 -9.86 -26.48 10.39
N VAL A 23 -11.19 -26.66 10.43
CA VAL A 23 -11.98 -27.18 9.30
C VAL A 23 -11.81 -26.27 8.07
N LEU A 24 -11.93 -24.96 8.26
CA LEU A 24 -11.82 -23.98 7.17
C LEU A 24 -10.37 -23.88 6.65
N THR A 25 -9.37 -23.86 7.52
CA THR A 25 -7.96 -23.83 7.10
C THR A 25 -7.52 -25.12 6.40
N ALA A 26 -8.02 -26.28 6.83
CA ALA A 26 -7.77 -27.54 6.13
C ALA A 26 -8.38 -27.58 4.73
N ALA A 27 -9.47 -26.85 4.50
CA ALA A 27 -10.09 -26.66 3.20
C ALA A 27 -9.46 -25.53 2.35
N GLY A 28 -8.41 -24.88 2.84
CA GLY A 28 -7.66 -23.85 2.10
C GLY A 28 -8.06 -22.41 2.41
N HIS A 29 -8.98 -22.17 3.35
CA HIS A 29 -9.37 -20.81 3.77
C HIS A 29 -8.36 -20.23 4.76
N VAL A 30 -7.75 -19.10 4.40
CA VAL A 30 -6.66 -18.47 5.17
C VAL A 30 -7.20 -17.26 5.94
N PHE A 31 -6.94 -17.23 7.25
CA PHE A 31 -7.31 -16.13 8.14
C PHE A 31 -6.09 -15.27 8.49
N ALA A 32 -6.25 -13.95 8.53
CA ALA A 32 -5.19 -13.00 8.91
C ALA A 32 -4.81 -13.03 10.40
N GLY A 33 -5.45 -13.88 11.22
CA GLY A 33 -5.30 -13.93 12.67
C GLY A 33 -4.27 -14.95 13.17
N ASN A 34 -3.25 -14.51 13.91
CA ASN A 34 -2.18 -15.36 14.44
C ASN A 34 -2.18 -15.53 15.97
N CYS A 35 -3.33 -15.37 16.64
CA CYS A 35 -3.40 -15.44 18.12
C CYS A 35 -3.31 -16.85 18.73
N GLY A 36 -2.90 -17.86 17.95
CA GLY A 36 -2.80 -19.26 18.39
C GLY A 36 -4.13 -19.85 18.86
N MET A 37 -5.22 -19.55 18.15
CA MET A 37 -6.60 -19.95 18.48
C MET A 37 -7.09 -19.47 19.86
N LYS A 38 -6.48 -18.46 20.49
CA LYS A 38 -6.88 -17.94 21.81
C LYS A 38 -8.03 -16.92 21.76
N GLY A 39 -8.62 -16.67 20.60
CA GLY A 39 -9.79 -15.78 20.43
C GLY A 39 -9.58 -14.29 20.68
N ARG A 40 -8.33 -13.79 20.78
CA ARG A 40 -8.04 -12.40 21.19
C ARG A 40 -7.83 -11.39 20.07
N CYS A 41 -7.57 -11.83 18.82
CA CYS A 41 -7.26 -10.91 17.72
C CYS A 41 -8.47 -10.46 16.88
N ASN A 42 -9.61 -11.15 16.99
CA ASN A 42 -10.81 -10.92 16.17
C ASN A 42 -10.60 -11.03 14.63
N ARG A 43 -9.48 -11.57 14.15
CA ARG A 43 -9.17 -11.74 12.72
C ARG A 43 -9.56 -13.11 12.14
N CYS A 44 -10.43 -13.83 12.82
CA CYS A 44 -10.96 -15.13 12.41
C CYS A 44 -12.50 -15.12 12.44
N LEU A 45 -13.08 -13.94 12.27
CA LEU A 45 -14.53 -13.80 12.30
C LEU A 45 -15.10 -14.39 11.02
N VAL A 46 -16.17 -15.15 11.20
CA VAL A 46 -16.99 -15.69 10.12
C VAL A 46 -18.44 -15.34 10.45
N TRP A 47 -19.20 -14.97 9.43
CA TRP A 47 -20.62 -14.67 9.62
C TRP A 47 -21.39 -15.98 9.70
N ASN A 48 -21.99 -16.30 10.85
CA ASN A 48 -22.85 -17.45 11.00
C ASN A 48 -24.26 -17.08 10.52
N GLN A 49 -24.68 -17.65 9.39
CA GLN A 49 -25.97 -17.33 8.77
C GLN A 49 -27.16 -17.81 9.60
N ASP A 50 -27.02 -18.92 10.35
CA ASP A 50 -28.09 -19.49 11.17
C ASP A 50 -28.43 -18.62 12.38
N THR A 51 -27.42 -17.91 12.91
CA THR A 51 -27.58 -17.03 14.08
C THR A 51 -27.67 -15.54 13.72
N GLY A 52 -27.34 -15.18 12.47
CA GLY A 52 -27.28 -13.78 12.03
C GLY A 52 -26.23 -12.95 12.77
N SER A 53 -25.10 -13.57 13.15
CA SER A 53 -24.05 -12.90 13.93
C SER A 53 -22.64 -13.37 13.58
N PHE A 54 -21.64 -12.53 13.84
CA PHE A 54 -20.24 -12.92 13.70
C PHE A 54 -19.79 -13.81 14.85
N VAL A 55 -19.13 -14.91 14.49
CA VAL A 55 -18.51 -15.82 15.44
C VAL A 55 -17.02 -15.96 15.15
N LYS A 56 -16.21 -16.14 16.21
CA LYS A 56 -14.78 -16.39 16.06
C LYS A 56 -14.61 -17.86 15.69
N SER A 57 -14.24 -18.17 14.45
CA SER A 57 -14.09 -19.56 13.99
C SER A 57 -13.10 -20.34 14.87
N CYS A 58 -12.06 -19.69 15.41
CA CYS A 58 -11.08 -20.35 16.28
C CYS A 58 -11.61 -20.75 17.66
N GLN A 59 -12.78 -20.22 18.06
CA GLN A 59 -13.46 -20.56 19.32
C GLN A 59 -14.79 -21.28 19.05
N TYR A 60 -15.11 -21.56 17.79
CA TYR A 60 -16.38 -22.16 17.40
C TYR A 60 -16.18 -23.65 17.17
N ILE A 61 -16.99 -24.47 17.86
CA ILE A 61 -17.00 -25.93 17.70
C ILE A 61 -18.21 -26.31 16.86
N VAL A 62 -17.98 -27.09 15.81
CA VAL A 62 -19.00 -27.52 14.88
C VAL A 62 -19.71 -28.74 15.43
N ASP A 63 -20.98 -28.58 15.82
CA ASP A 63 -21.80 -29.65 16.42
C ASP A 63 -23.03 -30.06 15.59
N ARG A 64 -23.36 -29.27 14.56
CA ARG A 64 -24.39 -29.49 13.55
C ARG A 64 -24.01 -28.82 12.23
N ASP A 65 -24.74 -29.14 11.17
CA ASP A 65 -24.61 -28.47 9.87
C ASP A 65 -24.78 -26.96 10.06
N ILE A 66 -23.88 -26.18 9.45
CA ILE A 66 -23.80 -24.73 9.63
C ILE A 66 -23.51 -24.07 8.29
N SER A 67 -24.16 -22.94 8.05
CA SER A 67 -23.85 -22.09 6.89
C SER A 67 -23.13 -20.83 7.34
N ILE A 68 -21.98 -20.57 6.73
CA ILE A 68 -21.13 -19.41 7.04
C ILE A 68 -20.85 -18.58 5.80
N ARG A 69 -20.65 -17.27 6.00
CA ARG A 69 -20.09 -16.38 4.98
C ARG A 69 -18.68 -15.95 5.40
N LEU A 70 -17.72 -16.16 4.50
CA LEU A 70 -16.38 -15.60 4.56
C LEU A 70 -16.37 -14.34 3.69
N GLU A 71 -15.91 -13.22 4.24
CA GLU A 71 -15.76 -11.97 3.49
C GLU A 71 -14.45 -12.01 2.68
N GLU A 72 -14.47 -11.48 1.46
CA GLU A 72 -13.34 -11.45 0.51
C GLU A 72 -12.12 -10.66 1.04
N GLU A 73 -12.28 -9.92 2.14
CA GLU A 73 -11.26 -9.11 2.81
C GLU A 73 -10.14 -9.91 3.51
N GLN A 74 -10.10 -11.24 3.42
CA GLN A 74 -8.99 -12.04 3.97
C GLN A 74 -7.78 -12.17 3.03
N LEU A 75 -7.86 -11.60 1.82
CA LEU A 75 -6.81 -11.61 0.80
C LEU A 75 -5.97 -10.31 0.74
N THR A 76 -6.37 -9.22 1.40
CA THR A 76 -5.70 -7.92 1.26
C THR A 76 -5.14 -7.43 2.60
N GLY A 77 -3.92 -7.84 2.92
CA GLY A 77 -3.18 -7.40 4.11
C GLY A 77 -2.71 -5.94 4.11
N ILE A 78 -3.41 -5.03 3.44
CA ILE A 78 -2.98 -3.65 3.15
C ILE A 78 -3.53 -2.65 4.20
N THR A 79 -4.51 -3.03 5.01
CA THR A 79 -5.07 -2.19 6.07
C THR A 79 -4.50 -2.60 7.44
N GLY A 80 -3.48 -1.90 7.94
CA GLY A 80 -2.93 -2.22 9.26
C GLY A 80 -2.31 -1.04 10.00
N HIS A 81 -3.11 -0.02 10.30
CA HIS A 81 -2.73 0.95 11.33
C HIS A 81 -2.66 0.28 12.71
N LYS A 82 -1.60 0.55 13.48
CA LYS A 82 -1.53 0.29 14.92
C LYS A 82 -1.61 1.63 15.65
N MET A 83 -2.71 1.90 16.35
CA MET A 83 -2.79 3.00 17.32
C MET A 83 -2.93 2.47 18.75
N ASN A 84 -2.18 3.10 19.68
CA ASN A 84 -2.48 3.12 21.10
C ASN A 84 -3.27 4.40 21.39
N LEU A 85 -4.44 4.28 22.04
CA LEU A 85 -5.29 5.41 22.44
C LEU A 85 -5.23 5.63 23.97
N PRO A 86 -5.10 6.88 24.46
CA PRO A 86 -5.55 7.24 25.80
C PRO A 86 -7.08 7.40 25.79
N THR A 87 -7.75 6.82 26.79
CA THR A 87 -9.20 6.91 26.95
C THR A 87 -9.54 8.02 27.93
N GLU A 88 -10.32 9.03 27.52
CA GLU A 88 -11.24 9.72 28.42
C GLU A 88 -12.38 10.43 27.64
N GLN A 89 -13.62 10.16 28.05
CA GLN A 89 -14.85 10.61 27.41
C GLN A 89 -15.39 11.90 28.04
N ARG A 90 -15.87 12.83 27.21
CA ARG A 90 -17.02 13.70 27.55
C ARG A 90 -17.96 13.85 26.36
N LYS A 91 -19.22 13.41 26.55
CA LYS A 91 -20.33 13.52 25.59
C LYS A 91 -20.86 14.96 25.51
N LYS A 92 -20.79 15.56 24.33
CA LYS A 92 -21.79 16.52 23.82
C LYS A 92 -22.38 15.92 22.55
N SER A 93 -23.68 16.12 22.30
CA SER A 93 -24.33 15.71 21.04
C SER A 93 -23.86 16.64 19.91
N VAL A 94 -22.70 16.30 19.34
CA VAL A 94 -22.24 16.93 18.11
C VAL A 94 -22.94 16.21 16.97
N THR A 95 -23.49 16.95 16.01
CA THR A 95 -23.90 16.36 14.73
C THR A 95 -22.69 15.59 14.19
N SER A 96 -22.85 14.27 14.03
CA SER A 96 -21.78 13.41 13.54
C SER A 96 -21.33 13.92 12.17
N ALA A 97 -20.03 14.21 12.04
CA ALA A 97 -19.41 14.64 10.80
C ALA A 97 -18.35 13.60 10.45
N TYR A 98 -18.40 13.10 9.22
CA TYR A 98 -17.49 12.09 8.74
C TYR A 98 -16.63 12.62 7.60
N GLY A 99 -15.44 12.05 7.45
CA GLY A 99 -14.60 12.23 6.28
C GLY A 99 -14.14 10.89 5.73
N ILE A 100 -13.71 10.86 4.48
CA ILE A 100 -13.13 9.65 3.87
C ILE A 100 -11.72 9.97 3.38
N ALA A 101 -10.74 9.28 3.96
CA ALA A 101 -9.35 9.29 3.50
C ALA A 101 -9.20 8.25 2.40
N ILE A 102 -8.57 8.61 1.29
CA ILE A 102 -8.43 7.75 0.10
C ILE A 102 -6.98 7.80 -0.35
N ASP A 103 -6.35 6.63 -0.40
CA ASP A 103 -5.05 6.42 -1.03
C ASP A 103 -5.26 5.75 -2.40
N ILE A 104 -4.91 6.46 -3.46
CA ILE A 104 -5.06 6.02 -4.85
C ILE A 104 -3.72 5.50 -5.35
N GLY A 105 -3.45 4.24 -5.06
CA GLY A 105 -2.31 3.53 -5.62
C GLY A 105 -2.56 3.08 -7.06
N THR A 106 -1.47 2.84 -7.79
CA THR A 106 -1.53 2.28 -9.16
C THR A 106 -2.19 0.90 -9.14
N THR A 107 -1.90 0.07 -8.15
CA THR A 107 -2.43 -1.30 -8.06
C THR A 107 -3.66 -1.41 -7.15
N THR A 108 -3.68 -0.67 -6.06
CA THR A 108 -4.66 -0.80 -4.98
C THR A 108 -5.17 0.57 -4.57
N ILE A 109 -6.47 0.66 -4.27
CA ILE A 109 -7.09 1.81 -3.64
C ILE A 109 -7.38 1.44 -2.18
N GLY A 110 -6.91 2.25 -1.24
CA GLY A 110 -7.18 2.13 0.19
C GLY A 110 -8.09 3.27 0.66
N MET A 111 -9.07 2.97 1.50
CA MET A 111 -10.04 3.97 1.97
C MET A 111 -10.37 3.80 3.44
N GLU A 112 -10.53 4.90 4.18
CA GLU A 112 -10.97 4.90 5.57
C GLU A 112 -12.04 5.95 5.83
N LEU A 113 -13.19 5.51 6.37
CA LEU A 113 -14.24 6.36 6.91
C LEU A 113 -13.85 6.78 8.33
N VAL A 114 -13.78 8.08 8.56
CA VAL A 114 -13.30 8.70 9.79
C VAL A 114 -14.42 9.50 10.43
N ASP A 115 -14.69 9.26 11.70
CA ASP A 115 -15.51 10.18 12.51
C ASP A 115 -14.65 11.37 12.91
N LEU A 116 -14.98 12.56 12.41
CA LEU A 116 -14.18 13.78 12.59
C LEU A 116 -14.27 14.33 14.02
N ASN A 117 -15.31 13.95 14.78
CA ASN A 117 -15.44 14.36 16.18
C ASN A 117 -14.63 13.46 17.10
N GLU A 118 -14.71 12.14 16.86
CA GLU A 118 -13.98 11.15 17.65
C GLU A 118 -12.53 10.96 17.18
N LYS A 119 -12.17 11.49 16.00
CA LYS A 119 -10.89 11.24 15.31
C LYS A 119 -10.60 9.74 15.23
N ALA A 120 -11.61 8.97 14.84
CA ALA A 120 -11.55 7.52 14.88
C ALA A 120 -12.01 6.91 13.55
N VAL A 121 -11.21 5.99 13.01
CA VAL A 121 -11.58 5.16 11.86
C VAL A 121 -12.74 4.26 12.24
N LYS A 122 -13.82 4.31 11.46
CA LYS A 122 -15.05 3.54 11.66
C LYS A 122 -15.16 2.34 10.74
N CYS A 123 -14.67 2.50 9.51
CA CYS A 123 -14.70 1.47 8.49
C CYS A 123 -13.52 1.68 7.57
N SER A 124 -12.83 0.61 7.21
CA SER A 124 -11.79 0.62 6.18
C SER A 124 -12.27 -0.21 5.00
N PHE A 125 -11.81 0.12 3.80
CA PHE A 125 -12.09 -0.62 2.58
C PHE A 125 -10.85 -0.62 1.70
N SER A 126 -10.64 -1.70 0.93
CA SER A 126 -9.57 -1.74 -0.06
C SER A 126 -10.00 -2.55 -1.26
N THR A 127 -9.62 -2.09 -2.45
CA THR A 127 -9.91 -2.77 -3.72
C THR A 127 -8.72 -2.69 -4.67
N LEU A 128 -8.68 -3.58 -5.65
CA LEU A 128 -7.81 -3.40 -6.80
C LEU A 128 -8.25 -2.18 -7.61
N ASN A 129 -7.28 -1.42 -8.11
CA ASN A 129 -7.53 -0.32 -9.02
C ASN A 129 -7.88 -0.86 -10.41
N SER A 130 -9.13 -0.70 -10.83
CA SER A 130 -9.64 -1.23 -12.10
C SER A 130 -8.96 -0.63 -13.33
N GLN A 131 -8.25 0.50 -13.20
CA GLN A 131 -7.41 1.07 -14.26
C GLN A 131 -6.29 0.13 -14.74
N ILE A 132 -5.98 -0.93 -13.98
CA ILE A 132 -5.10 -2.03 -14.44
C ILE A 132 -5.59 -2.61 -15.78
N ALA A 133 -6.91 -2.62 -16.04
CA ALA A 133 -7.47 -3.11 -17.30
C ALA A 133 -7.04 -2.28 -18.51
N THR A 134 -6.71 -1.00 -18.31
CA THR A 134 -6.22 -0.08 -19.36
C THR A 134 -4.69 -0.08 -19.43
N GLY A 135 -4.01 -0.25 -18.28
CA GLY A 135 -2.56 -0.28 -18.19
C GLY A 135 -2.05 -0.77 -16.84
N ALA A 136 -1.10 -1.71 -16.87
CA ALA A 136 -0.52 -2.32 -15.67
C ALA A 136 0.38 -1.36 -14.87
N ASP A 137 0.90 -0.31 -15.51
CA ASP A 137 1.78 0.68 -14.90
C ASP A 137 1.31 2.13 -15.18
N VAL A 138 2.01 3.08 -14.56
CA VAL A 138 1.73 4.52 -14.65
C VAL A 138 1.92 5.05 -16.08
N VAL A 139 2.92 4.56 -16.82
CA VAL A 139 3.23 5.04 -18.18
C VAL A 139 2.12 4.66 -19.15
N ALA A 140 1.66 3.41 -19.12
CA ALA A 140 0.56 2.95 -19.95
C ALA A 140 -0.72 3.76 -19.69
N ARG A 141 -0.97 4.15 -18.43
CA ARG A 141 -2.10 5.00 -18.07
C ARG A 141 -1.94 6.45 -18.54
N ILE A 142 -0.73 7.01 -18.46
CA ILE A 142 -0.45 8.35 -19.01
C ILE A 142 -0.76 8.37 -20.51
N GLN A 143 -0.33 7.33 -21.25
CA GLN A 143 -0.60 7.21 -22.69
C GLN A 143 -2.10 7.07 -22.98
N ALA A 144 -2.82 6.28 -22.19
CA ALA A 144 -4.27 6.14 -22.35
C ALA A 144 -5.03 7.45 -22.03
N ALA A 145 -4.60 8.18 -21.00
CA ALA A 145 -5.17 9.47 -20.60
C ALA A 145 -4.77 10.65 -21.52
N ASP A 146 -3.98 10.41 -22.56
CA ASP A 146 -3.60 11.44 -23.56
C ASP A 146 -4.78 11.84 -24.46
N THR A 147 -5.82 11.00 -24.52
CA THR A 147 -7.08 11.32 -25.21
C THR A 147 -8.16 11.68 -24.20
N LYS A 148 -9.10 12.55 -24.60
CA LYS A 148 -10.23 12.92 -23.75
C LYS A 148 -11.06 11.69 -23.36
N GLU A 149 -11.33 10.82 -24.33
CA GLU A 149 -12.10 9.59 -24.13
C GLU A 149 -11.38 8.62 -23.18
N GLY A 150 -10.05 8.47 -23.34
CA GLY A 150 -9.26 7.61 -22.46
C GLY A 150 -9.14 8.14 -21.03
N LEU A 151 -9.02 9.46 -20.87
CA LEU A 151 -9.05 10.11 -19.56
C LEU A 151 -10.41 9.93 -18.87
N GLU A 152 -11.51 10.17 -19.58
CA GLU A 152 -12.88 9.96 -19.07
C GLU A 152 -13.11 8.48 -18.69
N HIS A 153 -12.58 7.54 -19.47
CA HIS A 153 -12.66 6.12 -19.17
C HIS A 153 -11.89 5.75 -17.89
N LEU A 154 -10.63 6.20 -17.75
CA LEU A 154 -9.82 5.96 -16.56
C LEU A 154 -10.42 6.59 -15.30
N ARG A 155 -11.03 7.78 -15.42
CA ARG A 155 -11.80 8.45 -14.36
C ARG A 155 -13.00 7.62 -13.93
N SER A 156 -13.77 7.14 -14.91
CA SER A 156 -14.96 6.32 -14.65
C SER A 156 -14.61 5.04 -13.89
N LEU A 157 -13.52 4.36 -14.27
CA LEU A 157 -13.02 3.18 -13.55
C LEU A 157 -12.64 3.51 -12.10
N LEU A 158 -11.84 4.57 -11.90
CA LEU A 158 -11.40 5.01 -10.57
C LEU A 158 -12.59 5.37 -9.67
N PHE A 159 -13.52 6.18 -10.16
CA PHE A 159 -14.67 6.64 -9.39
C PHE A 159 -15.69 5.53 -9.14
N SER A 160 -15.80 4.56 -10.04
CA SER A 160 -16.57 3.33 -9.77
C SER A 160 -15.99 2.54 -8.60
N ASP A 161 -14.67 2.41 -8.52
CA ASP A 161 -14.01 1.71 -7.40
C ASP A 161 -14.15 2.47 -6.08
N ILE A 162 -14.02 3.80 -6.10
CA ILE A 162 -14.27 4.64 -4.93
C ILE A 162 -15.75 4.54 -4.50
N GLN A 163 -16.70 4.57 -5.43
CA GLN A 163 -18.13 4.46 -5.12
C GLN A 163 -18.44 3.14 -4.40
N LYS A 164 -17.89 2.01 -4.86
CA LYS A 164 -18.04 0.70 -4.17
C LYS A 164 -17.56 0.79 -2.72
N GLY A 165 -16.43 1.45 -2.48
CA GLY A 165 -15.90 1.64 -1.13
C GLY A 165 -16.79 2.52 -0.26
N VAL A 166 -17.33 3.62 -0.83
CA VAL A 166 -18.29 4.48 -0.13
C VAL A 166 -19.57 3.72 0.21
N ASP A 167 -20.13 2.96 -0.73
CA ASP A 167 -21.32 2.15 -0.50
C ASP A 167 -21.09 1.13 0.62
N HIS A 168 -19.95 0.43 0.59
CA HIS A 168 -19.53 -0.48 1.65
C HIS A 168 -19.46 0.23 3.02
N MET A 169 -18.84 1.40 3.08
CA MET A 169 -18.71 2.18 4.31
C MET A 169 -20.05 2.66 4.86
N LEU A 170 -20.96 3.10 4.00
CA LEU A 170 -22.29 3.57 4.38
C LEU A 170 -23.19 2.43 4.87
N ILE A 171 -23.09 1.24 4.26
CA ILE A 171 -23.77 0.02 4.73
C ILE A 171 -23.29 -0.36 6.14
N ASN A 172 -21.98 -0.33 6.36
CA ASN A 172 -21.39 -0.73 7.65
C ASN A 172 -21.47 0.38 8.71
N THR A 173 -21.66 1.64 8.31
CA THR A 173 -21.80 2.79 9.21
C THR A 173 -23.01 3.65 8.81
N PRO A 174 -24.26 3.19 9.07
CA PRO A 174 -25.46 3.91 8.64
C PRO A 174 -25.58 5.35 9.15
N LYS A 175 -24.91 5.67 10.27
CA LYS A 175 -24.85 7.02 10.83
C LYS A 175 -24.06 8.02 9.97
N ALA A 176 -23.27 7.54 9.01
CA ALA A 176 -22.48 8.38 8.12
C ALA A 176 -23.25 8.85 6.88
N VAL A 177 -24.40 8.25 6.57
CA VAL A 177 -25.28 8.68 5.48
C VAL A 177 -25.64 10.16 5.69
N ASP A 178 -25.55 10.98 4.64
CA ASP A 178 -25.75 12.45 4.66
C ASP A 178 -24.81 13.25 5.58
N HIS A 179 -23.83 12.58 6.19
CA HIS A 179 -22.95 13.17 7.20
C HIS A 179 -21.47 13.16 6.79
N ILE A 180 -21.13 12.63 5.61
CA ILE A 180 -19.81 12.80 5.02
C ILE A 180 -19.66 14.27 4.59
N ARG A 181 -18.58 14.93 5.02
CA ARG A 181 -18.31 16.36 4.76
C ARG A 181 -17.07 16.59 3.91
N ARG A 182 -16.19 15.60 3.81
CA ARG A 182 -14.90 15.75 3.13
C ARG A 182 -14.35 14.42 2.66
N TYR A 183 -13.78 14.44 1.47
CA TYR A 183 -12.93 13.40 0.91
C TYR A 183 -11.52 13.97 0.76
N VAL A 184 -10.52 13.22 1.18
CA VAL A 184 -9.11 13.57 0.96
C VAL A 184 -8.45 12.47 0.15
N LEU A 185 -7.93 12.83 -1.01
CA LEU A 185 -7.27 11.94 -1.97
C LEU A 185 -5.77 12.18 -1.91
N ALA A 186 -5.03 11.13 -1.53
CA ALA A 186 -3.59 10.99 -1.69
C ALA A 186 -3.28 9.97 -2.80
N GLY A 187 -2.12 10.08 -3.41
CA GLY A 187 -1.69 9.21 -4.49
C GLY A 187 -0.60 9.86 -5.33
N ASN A 188 -0.01 9.09 -6.23
CA ASN A 188 1.02 9.63 -7.12
C ASN A 188 0.41 10.67 -8.08
N ALA A 189 1.27 11.53 -8.63
CA ALA A 189 0.84 12.66 -9.46
C ALA A 189 -0.01 12.25 -10.67
N THR A 190 0.25 11.08 -11.28
CA THR A 190 -0.58 10.56 -12.38
C THR A 190 -1.97 10.18 -11.91
N MET A 191 -2.08 9.45 -10.79
CA MET A 191 -3.37 9.03 -10.24
C MET A 191 -4.23 10.24 -9.87
N LEU A 192 -3.63 11.25 -9.23
CA LEU A 192 -4.32 12.50 -8.90
C LEU A 192 -4.66 13.32 -10.14
N SER A 193 -3.78 13.39 -11.15
CA SER A 193 -4.10 14.09 -12.41
C SER A 193 -5.30 13.47 -13.12
N ILE A 194 -5.40 12.13 -13.14
CA ILE A 194 -6.56 11.42 -13.67
C ILE A 194 -7.81 11.78 -12.85
N ALA A 195 -7.73 11.71 -11.51
CA ALA A 195 -8.83 12.06 -10.61
C ALA A 195 -9.28 13.53 -10.76
N GLU A 196 -8.38 14.45 -11.13
CA GLU A 196 -8.67 15.87 -11.35
C GLU A 196 -9.12 16.21 -12.78
N GLY A 197 -8.99 15.26 -13.72
CA GLY A 197 -9.41 15.45 -15.11
C GLY A 197 -8.41 16.29 -15.90
N LEU A 198 -7.15 16.27 -15.47
CA LEU A 198 -6.05 16.94 -16.13
C LEU A 198 -5.40 16.02 -17.15
N THR A 199 -5.05 16.56 -18.32
CA THR A 199 -4.26 15.82 -19.31
C THR A 199 -2.90 15.47 -18.73
N THR A 200 -2.49 14.22 -18.90
CA THR A 200 -1.22 13.68 -18.39
C THR A 200 -0.06 13.81 -19.38
N GLU A 201 -0.29 14.47 -20.52
CA GLU A 201 0.67 14.67 -21.64
C GLU A 201 2.08 15.07 -21.15
N ASN A 202 2.15 15.96 -20.16
CA ASN A 202 3.41 16.52 -19.66
C ASN A 202 4.04 15.71 -18.53
N LEU A 203 3.43 14.59 -18.10
CA LEU A 203 4.02 13.67 -17.12
C LEU A 203 4.96 12.64 -17.78
N PHE A 204 4.93 12.53 -19.12
CA PHE A 204 5.77 11.60 -19.88
C PHE A 204 6.73 12.29 -20.87
N GLY A 205 6.46 13.55 -21.25
CA GLY A 205 7.36 14.36 -22.08
C GLY A 205 8.29 15.24 -21.22
N TYR A 206 9.60 15.19 -21.49
CA TYR A 206 10.56 16.15 -20.90
C TYR A 206 10.08 17.58 -21.17
N PRO A 207 10.00 18.48 -20.18
CA PRO A 207 10.67 18.43 -18.87
C PRO A 207 9.80 17.89 -17.70
N PHE A 208 8.87 16.96 -17.96
CA PHE A 208 8.03 16.31 -16.94
C PHE A 208 7.24 17.33 -16.09
N THR A 209 6.51 18.23 -16.76
CA THR A 209 5.85 19.37 -16.09
C THR A 209 4.57 18.94 -15.40
N LEU A 210 4.54 19.14 -14.08
CA LEU A 210 3.39 18.90 -13.22
C LEU A 210 2.39 20.07 -13.30
N LYS A 211 1.12 19.78 -13.59
CA LYS A 211 0.04 20.80 -13.66
C LYS A 211 -0.67 21.03 -12.32
N ASN A 212 -0.50 20.13 -11.37
CA ASN A 212 -1.16 20.09 -10.06
C ASN A 212 -0.15 19.95 -8.90
N SER A 213 0.75 20.93 -8.80
CA SER A 213 1.69 20.99 -7.68
C SER A 213 1.00 21.32 -6.35
N ASP A 214 -0.06 22.12 -6.38
CA ASP A 214 -0.78 22.58 -5.19
C ASP A 214 -2.11 21.87 -5.00
N ILE A 215 -2.77 22.13 -3.86
CA ILE A 215 -4.06 21.56 -3.51
C ILE A 215 -5.08 21.86 -4.63
N ARG A 216 -5.86 20.85 -5.01
CA ARG A 216 -7.01 21.00 -5.89
C ARG A 216 -8.27 20.46 -5.24
N VAL A 217 -9.40 21.03 -5.66
CA VAL A 217 -10.73 20.57 -5.26
C VAL A 217 -11.44 20.07 -6.51
N ILE A 218 -11.93 18.84 -6.46
CA ILE A 218 -12.79 18.28 -7.50
C ILE A 218 -14.22 18.74 -7.20
N GLU A 219 -14.89 19.26 -8.23
CA GLU A 219 -16.29 19.64 -8.13
C GLU A 219 -17.16 18.41 -7.85
N GLN A 220 -18.14 18.54 -6.97
CA GLN A 220 -18.98 17.39 -6.54
C GLN A 220 -19.68 16.70 -7.71
N ASN A 221 -20.15 17.48 -8.68
CA ASN A 221 -20.81 16.97 -9.89
C ASN A 221 -19.87 16.21 -10.83
N ASP A 222 -18.55 16.33 -10.63
CA ASP A 222 -17.50 15.67 -11.41
C ASP A 222 -16.80 14.56 -10.60
N PHE A 223 -17.41 14.13 -9.49
CA PHE A 223 -16.95 13.03 -8.65
C PHE A 223 -17.95 11.87 -8.66
N ILE A 224 -18.10 11.13 -7.55
CA ILE A 224 -18.97 9.96 -7.44
C ILE A 224 -20.43 10.35 -7.17
N ALA A 225 -21.37 9.50 -7.60
CA ALA A 225 -22.79 9.66 -7.31
C ALA A 225 -23.13 9.09 -5.91
N SER A 226 -22.83 9.85 -4.85
CA SER A 226 -23.20 9.47 -3.47
C SER A 226 -24.53 10.12 -3.03
N PRO A 227 -25.42 9.39 -2.33
CA PRO A 227 -26.59 9.97 -1.67
C PRO A 227 -26.24 11.16 -0.75
N SER A 228 -25.01 11.16 -0.21
CA SER A 228 -24.51 12.20 0.69
C SER A 228 -24.38 13.58 0.02
N PHE A 229 -24.23 13.65 -1.31
CA PHE A 229 -24.10 14.93 -2.04
C PHE A 229 -25.44 15.66 -2.20
N GLU A 230 -26.58 15.00 -1.98
CA GLU A 230 -27.89 15.63 -2.12
C GLU A 230 -28.22 16.59 -0.95
N ASN A 231 -27.62 16.37 0.22
CA ASN A 231 -27.99 17.06 1.46
C ASN A 231 -26.88 17.93 2.09
N ALA A 232 -25.61 17.73 1.72
CA ALA A 232 -24.49 18.53 2.24
C ALA A 232 -23.37 18.71 1.21
N ALA A 233 -22.90 19.95 1.04
CA ALA A 233 -21.70 20.19 0.27
C ALA A 233 -20.51 19.48 0.93
N SER A 234 -19.90 18.54 0.20
CA SER A 234 -18.66 17.86 0.59
C SER A 234 -17.49 18.35 -0.25
N ASP A 235 -16.37 18.67 0.39
CA ASP A 235 -15.12 18.99 -0.31
C ASP A 235 -14.47 17.70 -0.79
N VAL A 236 -14.02 17.64 -2.04
CA VAL A 236 -13.17 16.54 -2.56
C VAL A 236 -11.78 17.10 -2.81
N ILE A 237 -10.85 16.86 -1.87
CA ILE A 237 -9.54 17.51 -1.83
C ILE A 237 -8.47 16.56 -2.34
N CYS A 238 -7.75 16.94 -3.39
CA CYS A 238 -6.53 16.30 -3.82
C CYS A 238 -5.33 16.94 -3.12
N LEU A 239 -4.50 16.12 -2.47
CA LEU A 239 -3.31 16.59 -1.78
C LEU A 239 -2.22 17.07 -2.76
N PRO A 240 -1.33 17.98 -2.34
CA PRO A 240 -0.32 18.57 -3.21
C PRO A 240 0.81 17.58 -3.56
N ASN A 241 1.22 17.56 -4.83
CA ASN A 241 2.29 16.72 -5.35
C ASN A 241 3.66 17.40 -5.28
N ILE A 242 4.76 16.64 -5.10
CA ILE A 242 6.14 17.18 -5.13
C ILE A 242 6.63 17.37 -6.58
N ALA A 243 6.50 16.33 -7.40
CA ALA A 243 6.97 16.29 -8.78
C ALA A 243 6.16 15.27 -9.60
N ALA A 244 6.40 15.19 -10.91
CA ALA A 244 5.68 14.28 -11.82
C ALA A 244 5.70 12.80 -11.40
N PHE A 245 6.78 12.34 -10.76
CA PHE A 245 6.93 10.95 -10.32
C PHE A 245 7.05 10.81 -8.79
N SER A 246 6.80 11.88 -8.03
CA SER A 246 6.76 11.88 -6.57
C SER A 246 5.54 12.68 -6.14
N GLY A 247 4.47 11.96 -5.86
CA GLY A 247 3.16 12.57 -5.66
C GLY A 247 2.86 12.96 -4.23
N ALA A 248 1.58 13.13 -3.97
CA ALA A 248 1.08 13.52 -2.67
C ALA A 248 1.08 12.37 -1.65
N ASP A 249 1.10 11.12 -2.13
CA ASP A 249 1.28 9.90 -1.33
C ASP A 249 2.56 9.96 -0.47
N ILE A 250 3.72 10.08 -1.11
CA ILE A 250 5.01 10.12 -0.40
C ILE A 250 5.18 11.42 0.39
N ALA A 251 4.62 12.54 -0.10
CA ALA A 251 4.67 13.83 0.60
C ALA A 251 3.88 13.79 1.91
N ALA A 252 2.62 13.34 1.85
CA ALA A 252 1.77 13.20 3.02
C ALA A 252 2.32 12.13 3.98
N GLY A 253 2.85 11.04 3.44
CA GLY A 253 3.51 9.99 4.20
C GLY A 253 4.76 10.45 4.95
N ALA A 254 5.58 11.31 4.33
CA ALA A 254 6.77 11.88 4.97
C ALA A 254 6.41 12.78 6.16
N VAL A 255 5.40 13.65 5.99
CA VAL A 255 4.92 14.51 7.07
C VAL A 255 4.27 13.68 8.18
N ALA A 256 3.46 12.67 7.84
CA ALA A 256 2.86 11.76 8.79
C ALA A 256 3.90 10.97 9.60
N ALA A 257 5.02 10.61 8.96
CA ALA A 257 6.15 9.93 9.59
C ALA A 257 7.08 10.87 10.38
N GLU A 258 6.83 12.18 10.36
CA GLU A 258 7.63 13.22 11.03
C GLU A 258 9.13 13.14 10.71
N ILE A 259 9.49 12.78 9.47
CA ILE A 259 10.90 12.55 9.10
C ILE A 259 11.73 13.85 9.15
N ASP A 260 11.07 15.01 9.18
CA ASP A 260 11.68 16.34 9.18
C ASP A 260 11.59 17.09 10.52
N ARG A 261 11.28 16.40 11.61
CA ARG A 261 11.08 17.01 12.94
C ARG A 261 12.31 17.73 13.52
N ASP A 262 13.53 17.35 13.11
CA ASP A 262 14.79 17.91 13.61
C ASP A 262 15.89 17.92 12.53
N PHE A 263 17.11 18.31 12.91
CA PHE A 263 18.24 18.44 11.97
C PHE A 263 18.90 17.11 11.57
N SER A 264 18.51 15.98 12.18
CA SER A 264 19.01 14.67 11.78
C SER A 264 18.34 14.22 10.49
N TYR A 265 19.13 13.66 9.57
CA TYR A 265 18.62 13.09 8.33
C TYR A 265 17.84 11.81 8.60
N ARG A 266 16.65 11.72 8.02
CA ARG A 266 15.81 10.52 8.01
C ARG A 266 15.34 10.24 6.61
N MET A 267 15.08 8.97 6.35
CA MET A 267 14.64 8.50 5.04
C MET A 267 13.26 7.86 5.15
N LEU A 268 12.37 8.19 4.23
CA LEU A 268 11.17 7.41 3.95
C LEU A 268 11.34 6.70 2.61
N ILE A 269 11.09 5.40 2.58
CA ILE A 269 11.10 4.56 1.38
C ILE A 269 9.71 3.94 1.27
N ASP A 270 8.91 4.41 0.31
CA ASP A 270 7.67 3.75 -0.06
C ASP A 270 7.96 2.70 -1.13
N LEU A 271 7.79 1.44 -0.74
CA LEU A 271 7.87 0.34 -1.66
C LEU A 271 6.47 0.14 -2.25
N GLY A 272 6.30 0.44 -3.54
CA GLY A 272 5.10 0.15 -4.32
C GLY A 272 5.45 -0.37 -5.71
N THR A 273 4.55 -0.18 -6.67
CA THR A 273 4.86 -0.31 -8.10
C THR A 273 6.05 0.60 -8.49
N ASN A 274 6.10 1.78 -7.89
CA ASN A 274 7.25 2.69 -7.91
C ASN A 274 7.94 2.64 -6.55
N GLY A 275 9.26 2.79 -6.56
CA GLY A 275 10.07 2.92 -5.35
C GLY A 275 10.32 4.38 -5.04
N GLU A 276 9.47 4.99 -4.23
CA GLU A 276 9.57 6.41 -3.91
C GLU A 276 10.42 6.60 -2.66
N ILE A 277 11.38 7.51 -2.73
CA ILE A 277 12.36 7.70 -1.66
C ILE A 277 12.46 9.19 -1.37
N ILE A 278 12.32 9.55 -0.10
CA ILE A 278 12.62 10.88 0.42
C ILE A 278 13.69 10.78 1.48
N LEU A 279 14.72 11.62 1.38
CA LEU A 279 15.76 11.80 2.40
C LEU A 279 15.79 13.28 2.79
N CYS A 280 15.48 13.59 4.04
CA CYS A 280 15.40 14.98 4.48
C CYS A 280 15.75 15.15 5.97
N ASN A 281 15.94 16.41 6.34
CA ASN A 281 15.87 16.89 7.72
C ASN A 281 14.89 18.07 7.79
N LYS A 282 14.92 18.82 8.89
CA LYS A 282 14.08 20.00 9.09
C LYS A 282 14.25 21.10 8.03
N GLU A 283 15.45 21.31 7.50
CA GLU A 283 15.77 22.44 6.62
C GLU A 283 15.71 22.08 5.13
N TYR A 284 16.19 20.89 4.75
CA TYR A 284 16.35 20.50 3.35
C TYR A 284 16.13 19.01 3.16
N GLY A 285 15.66 18.64 1.98
CA GLY A 285 15.59 17.25 1.56
C GLY A 285 15.61 17.05 0.07
N VAL A 286 15.74 15.80 -0.32
CA VAL A 286 15.69 15.34 -1.71
C VAL A 286 14.72 14.18 -1.83
N ALA A 287 14.05 14.12 -2.97
CA ALA A 287 13.12 13.05 -3.31
C ALA A 287 13.46 12.45 -4.66
N THR A 288 13.18 11.16 -4.84
CA THR A 288 13.28 10.50 -6.14
C THR A 288 12.27 9.36 -6.26
N SER A 289 12.09 8.87 -7.48
CA SER A 289 11.27 7.71 -7.79
C SER A 289 12.09 6.74 -8.63
N ALA A 290 12.25 5.53 -8.11
CA ALA A 290 12.94 4.44 -8.76
C ALA A 290 11.94 3.51 -9.42
N ALA A 291 12.12 3.25 -10.72
CA ALA A 291 11.29 2.30 -11.47
C ALA A 291 11.59 0.86 -10.99
N CYS A 292 10.88 0.43 -9.97
CA CYS A 292 10.99 -0.93 -9.42
C CYS A 292 10.18 -1.94 -10.24
N GLY A 293 9.20 -1.45 -11.00
CA GLY A 293 8.22 -2.27 -11.68
C GLY A 293 7.40 -3.10 -10.69
N SER A 294 6.77 -4.15 -11.20
CA SER A 294 6.08 -5.14 -10.37
C SER A 294 7.06 -6.13 -9.72
N ALA A 295 8.35 -5.81 -9.60
CA ALA A 295 9.33 -6.71 -8.98
C ALA A 295 8.90 -7.12 -7.58
N PHE A 296 8.33 -6.18 -6.83
CA PHE A 296 7.89 -6.46 -5.47
C PHE A 296 6.39 -6.83 -5.46
N GLU A 297 5.49 -6.10 -6.13
CA GLU A 297 4.03 -6.38 -6.15
C GLU A 297 3.62 -7.55 -7.07
N GLY A 298 4.32 -7.73 -8.19
CA GLY A 298 4.09 -8.77 -9.20
C GLY A 298 4.61 -10.14 -8.79
N CYS A 299 5.66 -10.22 -7.98
CA CYS A 299 6.07 -11.49 -7.37
C CYS A 299 4.95 -12.16 -6.56
N PHE A 300 3.99 -11.38 -6.03
CA PHE A 300 2.77 -11.93 -5.44
C PHE A 300 1.83 -12.58 -6.46
N ARG A 301 1.72 -12.00 -7.66
CA ARG A 301 0.78 -12.42 -8.70
C ARG A 301 1.29 -13.58 -9.54
N THR A 302 2.57 -13.58 -9.92
CA THR A 302 3.15 -14.63 -10.77
C THR A 302 3.61 -15.84 -9.97
N ALA A 303 4.20 -15.62 -8.79
CA ALA A 303 4.76 -16.69 -7.97
C ALA A 303 3.82 -17.13 -6.83
N ASN A 304 2.66 -16.49 -6.64
CA ASN A 304 1.71 -16.77 -5.55
C ASN A 304 2.35 -16.69 -4.15
N ILE A 305 3.45 -15.93 -4.01
CA ILE A 305 4.22 -15.77 -2.77
C ILE A 305 3.88 -14.43 -2.16
N PHE A 306 3.39 -14.40 -0.92
CA PHE A 306 3.32 -13.15 -0.17
C PHE A 306 4.73 -12.52 -0.13
N GLY A 307 4.90 -11.32 -0.66
CA GLY A 307 6.16 -10.63 -0.89
C GLY A 307 7.02 -10.36 0.34
N SER A 308 6.60 -10.66 1.57
CA SER A 308 7.55 -10.80 2.69
C SER A 308 8.36 -12.10 2.60
N ASN A 309 7.73 -13.18 2.14
CA ASN A 309 8.30 -14.52 2.08
C ASN A 309 9.30 -14.68 0.93
N ILE A 310 9.19 -13.87 -0.13
CA ILE A 310 10.18 -13.94 -1.23
C ILE A 310 11.56 -13.50 -0.76
N PHE A 311 11.67 -12.49 0.11
CA PHE A 311 12.95 -12.09 0.69
C PHE A 311 13.56 -13.23 1.51
N ASP A 312 12.75 -13.88 2.34
CA ASP A 312 13.20 -15.01 3.16
C ASP A 312 13.64 -16.20 2.30
N MET A 313 12.89 -16.48 1.22
CA MET A 313 13.21 -17.57 0.30
C MET A 313 14.48 -17.29 -0.49
N LEU A 314 14.62 -16.13 -1.12
CA LEU A 314 15.82 -15.77 -1.87
C LEU A 314 17.06 -15.75 -0.97
N ALA A 315 16.93 -15.23 0.25
CA ALA A 315 18.02 -15.24 1.23
C ALA A 315 18.41 -16.68 1.63
N LEU A 316 17.43 -17.58 1.78
CA LEU A 316 17.68 -18.99 2.06
C LEU A 316 18.34 -19.71 0.88
N LEU A 317 17.93 -19.44 -0.35
CA LEU A 317 18.50 -20.04 -1.56
C LEU A 317 19.97 -19.65 -1.72
N LEU A 318 20.31 -18.37 -1.52
CA LEU A 318 21.71 -17.89 -1.48
C LEU A 318 22.49 -18.62 -0.37
N LYS A 319 21.94 -18.63 0.84
CA LYS A 319 22.62 -19.24 2.00
C LYS A 319 22.89 -20.73 1.83
N ARG A 320 22.04 -21.44 1.08
CA ARG A 320 22.19 -22.88 0.79
C ARG A 320 23.06 -23.17 -0.43
N GLY A 321 23.54 -22.16 -1.15
CA GLY A 321 24.22 -22.33 -2.43
C GLY A 321 23.32 -22.93 -3.51
N GLN A 322 22.00 -22.80 -3.38
CA GLN A 322 21.02 -23.20 -4.39
C GLN A 322 20.77 -22.08 -5.41
N MET A 323 21.25 -20.87 -5.10
CA MET A 323 21.31 -19.72 -5.98
C MET A 323 22.66 -19.03 -5.76
N ASP A 324 23.30 -18.57 -6.83
CA ASP A 324 24.53 -17.77 -6.73
C ASP A 324 24.24 -16.26 -6.62
N ALA A 325 25.31 -15.47 -6.54
CA ALA A 325 25.25 -14.01 -6.43
C ALA A 325 24.54 -13.36 -7.62
N ASP A 326 24.70 -13.92 -8.81
CA ASP A 326 24.10 -13.42 -10.04
C ASP A 326 22.63 -13.84 -10.18
N GLY A 327 22.10 -14.58 -9.19
CA GLY A 327 20.73 -15.03 -9.16
C GLY A 327 20.48 -16.30 -9.97
N VAL A 328 21.54 -17.03 -10.34
CA VAL A 328 21.44 -18.27 -11.09
C VAL A 328 21.14 -19.42 -10.15
N LEU A 329 20.03 -20.11 -10.41
CA LEU A 329 19.65 -21.33 -9.68
C LEU A 329 20.57 -22.49 -10.04
N ALA A 330 21.00 -23.25 -9.03
CA ALA A 330 21.77 -24.46 -9.21
C ALA A 330 20.90 -25.62 -9.77
N GLU A 331 21.52 -26.57 -10.45
CA GLU A 331 20.85 -27.80 -10.90
C GLU A 331 20.27 -28.60 -9.71
N PRO A 332 19.08 -29.23 -9.85
CA PRO A 332 18.26 -29.38 -11.07
C PRO A 332 17.26 -28.23 -11.32
N TYR A 333 17.38 -27.11 -10.60
CA TYR A 333 16.38 -26.06 -10.56
C TYR A 333 16.56 -24.97 -11.62
N PHE A 334 17.66 -25.00 -12.38
CA PHE A 334 17.99 -23.96 -13.36
C PHE A 334 16.87 -23.75 -14.40
N GLU A 335 16.42 -24.82 -15.06
CA GLU A 335 15.33 -24.75 -16.04
C GLU A 335 13.94 -24.78 -15.39
N SER A 336 13.78 -25.64 -14.37
CA SER A 336 12.47 -25.97 -13.83
C SER A 336 11.98 -24.99 -12.76
N GLY A 337 12.87 -24.21 -12.16
CA GLY A 337 12.58 -23.43 -10.95
C GLY A 337 12.33 -24.31 -9.73
N ILE A 338 12.05 -23.66 -8.59
CA ILE A 338 11.76 -24.32 -7.31
C ILE A 338 10.27 -24.20 -7.03
N SER A 339 9.56 -25.33 -7.11
CA SER A 339 8.15 -25.45 -6.74
C SER A 339 8.00 -25.67 -5.23
N MET A 340 7.14 -24.88 -4.58
CA MET A 340 6.97 -24.90 -3.12
C MET A 340 5.56 -25.33 -2.66
N GLY A 341 4.76 -25.91 -3.58
CA GLY A 341 3.35 -26.24 -3.35
C GLY A 341 2.43 -25.03 -3.55
N ASN A 342 1.10 -25.23 -3.55
CA ASN A 342 0.09 -24.17 -3.70
C ASN A 342 0.28 -23.26 -4.93
N ASN A 343 0.75 -23.85 -6.06
CA ASN A 343 1.13 -23.13 -7.28
C ASN A 343 2.21 -22.06 -7.09
N MET A 344 3.00 -22.13 -6.02
CA MET A 344 4.13 -21.24 -5.80
C MET A 344 5.38 -21.78 -6.48
N LYS A 345 6.01 -20.94 -7.30
CA LYS A 345 7.24 -21.26 -8.04
C LYS A 345 8.20 -20.08 -8.00
N ILE A 346 9.45 -20.33 -7.66
CA ILE A 346 10.55 -19.38 -7.85
C ILE A 346 11.37 -19.84 -9.04
N ASP A 347 11.43 -19.03 -10.08
CA ASP A 347 12.23 -19.27 -11.27
C ASP A 347 13.14 -18.08 -11.59
N MET A 348 13.94 -18.24 -12.63
CA MET A 348 14.91 -17.24 -13.10
C MET A 348 14.25 -15.90 -13.44
N GLU A 349 13.01 -15.91 -13.96
CA GLU A 349 12.27 -14.68 -14.25
C GLU A 349 11.90 -13.93 -12.98
N THR A 350 11.37 -14.66 -11.99
CA THR A 350 11.04 -14.11 -10.66
C THR A 350 12.28 -13.52 -9.98
N ILE A 351 13.41 -14.25 -10.00
CA ILE A 351 14.67 -13.80 -9.41
C ILE A 351 15.18 -12.54 -10.13
N ARG A 352 15.13 -12.54 -11.47
CA ARG A 352 15.57 -11.40 -12.27
C ARG A 352 14.72 -10.15 -12.01
N ALA A 353 13.39 -10.30 -11.92
CA ALA A 353 12.50 -9.20 -11.57
C ALA A 353 12.88 -8.62 -10.20
N PHE A 354 13.10 -9.46 -9.19
CA PHE A 354 13.55 -9.01 -7.87
C PHE A 354 14.90 -8.27 -7.92
N GLN A 355 15.88 -8.75 -8.69
CA GLN A 355 17.17 -8.08 -8.86
C GLN A 355 17.02 -6.68 -9.47
N LEU A 356 16.17 -6.55 -10.50
CA LEU A 356 15.92 -5.26 -11.14
C LEU A 356 15.29 -4.26 -10.16
N GLY A 357 14.29 -4.71 -9.38
CA GLY A 357 13.64 -3.88 -8.36
C GLY A 357 14.58 -3.50 -7.23
N LYS A 358 15.36 -4.45 -6.68
CA LYS A 358 16.29 -4.16 -5.59
C LYS A 358 17.38 -3.18 -5.99
N SER A 359 17.88 -3.32 -7.23
CA SER A 359 18.93 -2.44 -7.72
C SER A 359 18.41 -1.03 -7.97
N ALA A 360 17.16 -0.90 -8.43
CA ALA A 360 16.50 0.39 -8.62
C ALA A 360 16.41 1.16 -7.28
N ILE A 361 15.92 0.50 -6.23
CA ILE A 361 15.84 1.08 -4.89
C ILE A 361 17.22 1.47 -4.36
N LEU A 362 18.18 0.52 -4.34
CA LEU A 362 19.51 0.80 -3.80
C LEU A 362 20.21 1.94 -4.55
N SER A 363 20.08 1.99 -5.88
CA SER A 363 20.63 3.07 -6.70
C SER A 363 19.97 4.41 -6.37
N GLY A 364 18.64 4.45 -6.20
CA GLY A 364 17.93 5.66 -5.75
C GLY A 364 18.43 6.16 -4.39
N ILE A 365 18.57 5.26 -3.41
CA ILE A 365 19.12 5.60 -2.08
C ILE A 365 20.53 6.18 -2.22
N LEU A 366 21.42 5.50 -2.95
CA LEU A 366 22.80 5.95 -3.18
C LEU A 366 22.84 7.34 -3.84
N MET A 367 21.98 7.58 -4.81
CA MET A 367 21.89 8.86 -5.51
C MET A 367 21.46 9.99 -4.57
N LEU A 368 20.45 9.78 -3.73
CA LEU A 368 19.99 10.80 -2.77
C LEU A 368 21.06 11.11 -1.71
N VAL A 369 21.74 10.08 -1.20
CA VAL A 369 22.85 10.24 -0.24
C VAL A 369 23.99 11.04 -0.84
N ARG A 370 24.38 10.73 -2.09
CA ARG A 370 25.39 11.50 -2.84
C ARG A 370 24.95 12.92 -3.14
N GLU A 371 23.66 13.13 -3.43
CA GLU A 371 23.12 14.47 -3.72
C GLU A 371 23.16 15.39 -2.50
N ILE A 372 22.87 14.86 -1.32
CA ILE A 372 23.00 15.62 -0.07
C ILE A 372 24.47 15.77 0.35
N GLY A 373 25.34 14.81 -0.02
CA GLY A 373 26.74 14.81 0.36
C GLY A 373 26.99 14.32 1.79
N ILE A 374 26.21 13.33 2.23
CA ILE A 374 26.35 12.67 3.55
C ILE A 374 26.77 11.21 3.39
N GLU A 375 27.16 10.58 4.50
CA GLU A 375 27.39 9.15 4.58
C GLU A 375 26.15 8.41 5.07
N PHE A 376 26.02 7.11 4.76
CA PHE A 376 24.90 6.31 5.27
C PHE A 376 24.83 6.24 6.81
N SER A 377 25.96 6.44 7.49
CA SER A 377 26.03 6.50 8.96
C SER A 377 25.26 7.69 9.52
N ASP A 378 25.12 8.78 8.75
CA ASP A 378 24.51 10.05 9.17
C ASP A 378 22.98 10.00 9.14
N ILE A 379 22.40 9.01 8.47
CA ILE A 379 20.96 8.76 8.48
C ILE A 379 20.58 8.14 9.83
N ALA A 380 19.75 8.85 10.59
CA ALA A 380 19.35 8.46 11.94
C ALA A 380 18.30 7.35 11.95
N GLU A 381 17.35 7.40 11.01
CA GLU A 381 16.22 6.49 10.93
C GLU A 381 15.78 6.29 9.48
N VAL A 382 15.36 5.07 9.14
CA VAL A 382 14.86 4.71 7.81
C VAL A 382 13.46 4.10 7.96
N CYS A 383 12.46 4.84 7.54
CA CYS A 383 11.07 4.44 7.54
C CYS A 383 10.75 3.71 6.24
N ILE A 384 10.23 2.49 6.34
CA ILE A 384 9.76 1.69 5.21
C ILE A 384 8.24 1.70 5.19
N ALA A 385 7.67 2.19 4.12
CA ALA A 385 6.24 2.25 3.85
C ALA A 385 5.87 1.35 2.65
N GLY A 386 4.57 1.25 2.42
CA GLY A 386 3.99 0.57 1.27
C GLY A 386 3.14 -0.65 1.64
N GLY A 387 2.40 -1.15 0.65
CA GLY A 387 1.49 -2.30 0.78
C GLY A 387 2.19 -3.64 1.01
N PHE A 388 3.53 -3.66 0.99
CA PHE A 388 4.34 -4.78 1.43
C PHE A 388 4.06 -5.00 2.90
N GLY A 389 3.23 -6.01 3.19
CA GLY A 389 2.66 -6.26 4.49
C GLY A 389 3.68 -6.11 5.63
N PHE A 390 3.14 -5.83 6.83
CA PHE A 390 3.79 -5.54 8.12
C PHE A 390 4.89 -6.52 8.62
N HIS A 391 5.36 -7.42 7.76
CA HIS A 391 6.25 -8.53 8.00
C HIS A 391 7.44 -8.58 7.02
N LEU A 392 7.83 -7.47 6.36
CA LEU A 392 9.10 -7.42 5.63
C LEU A 392 10.26 -7.76 6.57
N ASN A 393 11.00 -8.82 6.26
CA ASN A 393 12.20 -9.17 7.01
C ASN A 393 13.35 -8.24 6.61
N LEU A 394 13.51 -7.16 7.37
CA LEU A 394 14.52 -6.13 7.13
C LEU A 394 15.95 -6.68 7.14
N THR A 395 16.21 -7.74 7.90
CA THR A 395 17.53 -8.39 7.89
C THR A 395 17.79 -9.04 6.53
N ASN A 396 16.81 -9.77 5.99
CA ASN A 396 16.94 -10.39 4.68
C ASN A 396 16.93 -9.38 3.54
N ALA A 397 16.20 -8.26 3.67
CA ALA A 397 16.31 -7.15 2.72
C ALA A 397 17.73 -6.57 2.64
N VAL A 398 18.41 -6.40 3.78
CA VAL A 398 19.82 -5.98 3.82
C VAL A 398 20.74 -7.07 3.24
N THR A 399 20.54 -8.33 3.62
CA THR A 399 21.27 -9.49 3.10
C THR A 399 21.21 -9.57 1.58
N LEU A 400 20.03 -9.39 1.00
CA LEU A 400 19.82 -9.46 -0.45
C LEU A 400 20.38 -8.24 -1.18
N GLY A 401 20.82 -7.22 -0.46
CA GLY A 401 21.33 -5.98 -1.03
C GLY A 401 20.24 -5.04 -1.53
N LEU A 402 19.02 -5.11 -0.97
CA LEU A 402 18.01 -4.06 -1.18
C LEU A 402 18.41 -2.77 -0.45
N PHE A 403 18.94 -2.91 0.77
CA PHE A 403 19.34 -1.79 1.62
C PHE A 403 20.83 -1.84 1.99
N PRO A 404 21.48 -0.68 2.22
CA PRO A 404 22.84 -0.61 2.78
C PRO A 404 22.98 -1.39 4.11
N GLN A 405 24.16 -1.97 4.36
CA GLN A 405 24.43 -2.69 5.62
C GLN A 405 24.26 -1.78 6.85
N SER A 406 24.64 -0.51 6.72
CA SER A 406 24.55 0.53 7.74
C SER A 406 23.11 0.87 8.17
N PHE A 407 22.10 0.43 7.43
CA PHE A 407 20.70 0.61 7.80
C PHE A 407 20.22 -0.44 8.81
N GLN A 408 21.00 -1.50 9.01
CA GLN A 408 20.66 -2.54 9.98
C GLN A 408 20.52 -1.92 11.39
N GLY A 409 19.37 -2.16 12.02
CA GLY A 409 19.04 -1.59 13.34
C GLY A 409 18.48 -0.15 13.32
N LYS A 410 18.44 0.52 12.16
CA LYS A 410 17.86 1.87 11.99
C LYS A 410 16.52 1.89 11.26
N MET A 411 16.08 0.74 10.73
CA MET A 411 14.88 0.65 9.91
C MET A 411 13.62 0.35 10.72
N LYS A 412 12.50 0.98 10.36
CA LYS A 412 11.17 0.77 10.94
C LYS A 412 10.12 0.65 9.84
N VAL A 413 9.21 -0.31 9.94
CA VAL A 413 8.07 -0.46 9.02
C VAL A 413 6.89 0.37 9.54
N LEU A 414 6.31 1.24 8.71
CA LEU A 414 5.22 2.16 9.06
C LEU A 414 3.84 1.76 8.51
N GLY A 415 3.77 0.87 7.52
CA GLY A 415 2.52 0.52 6.84
C GLY A 415 2.18 1.50 5.72
N ASN A 416 0.88 1.76 5.50
CA ASN A 416 0.42 2.69 4.47
C ASN A 416 0.49 4.14 4.99
N THR A 417 1.61 4.81 4.72
CA THR A 417 1.81 6.20 5.13
C THR A 417 1.02 7.21 4.28
N SER A 418 0.68 6.86 3.03
CA SER A 418 -0.17 7.69 2.16
C SER A 418 -1.57 7.83 2.77
N LEU A 419 -2.17 6.71 3.16
CA LEU A 419 -3.48 6.67 3.80
C LEU A 419 -3.49 7.37 5.17
N GLU A 420 -2.44 7.21 5.97
CA GLU A 420 -2.25 7.98 7.22
C GLU A 420 -2.17 9.48 6.94
N GLY A 421 -1.45 9.90 5.91
CA GLY A 421 -1.36 11.30 5.51
C GLY A 421 -2.71 11.89 5.07
N ALA A 422 -3.51 11.11 4.34
CA ALA A 422 -4.88 11.47 3.99
C ALA A 422 -5.80 11.55 5.23
N TYR A 423 -5.65 10.62 6.18
CA TYR A 423 -6.34 10.62 7.46
C TYR A 423 -5.99 11.86 8.30
N LEU A 424 -4.71 12.16 8.47
CA LEU A 424 -4.24 13.34 9.24
C LEU A 424 -4.72 14.65 8.58
N SER A 425 -4.81 14.69 7.26
CA SER A 425 -5.39 15.82 6.51
C SER A 425 -6.88 16.04 6.80
N LEU A 426 -7.62 15.02 7.27
CA LEU A 426 -9.01 15.16 7.71
C LEU A 426 -9.11 15.70 9.14
N ILE A 427 -8.25 15.25 10.05
CA ILE A 427 -8.44 15.42 11.50
C ILE A 427 -7.52 16.46 12.16
N GLU A 428 -6.40 16.80 11.53
CA GLU A 428 -5.43 17.76 12.05
C GLU A 428 -5.48 19.08 11.25
N PRO A 429 -5.99 20.16 11.87
CA PRO A 429 -6.01 21.47 11.23
C PRO A 429 -4.61 21.92 10.81
N GLY A 430 -4.45 22.34 9.55
CA GLY A 430 -3.17 22.82 9.02
C GLY A 430 -2.19 21.71 8.62
N PHE A 431 -2.59 20.43 8.65
CA PHE A 431 -1.75 19.34 8.15
C PHE A 431 -1.43 19.51 6.66
N ILE A 432 -2.43 19.88 5.84
CA ILE A 432 -2.22 20.15 4.41
C ILE A 432 -1.24 21.32 4.19
N ASP A 433 -1.32 22.37 5.01
CA ASP A 433 -0.35 23.48 4.96
C ASP A 433 1.07 23.01 5.33
N THR A 434 1.17 22.00 6.21
CA THR A 434 2.45 21.37 6.57
C THR A 434 3.02 20.58 5.40
N ILE A 435 2.18 19.86 4.63
CA ILE A 435 2.62 19.20 3.39
C ILE A 435 3.13 20.24 2.38
N ASN A 436 2.45 21.37 2.21
CA ASN A 436 2.91 22.42 1.30
C ASN A 436 4.27 23.01 1.72
N ARG A 437 4.43 23.36 3.00
CA ARG A 437 5.74 23.83 3.52
C ARG A 437 6.83 22.76 3.41
N PHE A 438 6.47 21.49 3.61
CA PHE A 438 7.39 20.37 3.45
C PHE A 438 7.88 20.28 2.01
N LYS A 439 6.96 20.31 1.03
CA LYS A 439 7.29 20.27 -0.41
C LYS A 439 8.28 21.38 -0.82
N GLU A 440 8.13 22.60 -0.30
CA GLU A 440 8.98 23.75 -0.65
C GLU A 440 10.48 23.53 -0.38
N LYS A 441 10.84 22.67 0.58
CA LYS A 441 12.24 22.34 0.91
C LYS A 441 12.75 21.04 0.27
N ILE A 442 11.90 20.31 -0.45
CA ILE A 442 12.27 19.05 -1.09
C ILE A 442 12.65 19.30 -2.54
N ARG A 443 13.90 18.98 -2.89
CA ARG A 443 14.36 18.98 -4.27
C ARG A 443 14.15 17.62 -4.92
N TYR A 444 13.39 17.57 -6.01
CA TYR A 444 13.27 16.33 -6.78
C TYR A 444 14.56 16.03 -7.56
N VAL A 445 15.00 14.78 -7.53
CA VAL A 445 16.18 14.27 -8.24
C VAL A 445 15.71 13.27 -9.29
N ASP A 446 15.78 13.68 -10.55
CA ASP A 446 15.47 12.81 -11.69
C ASP A 446 16.65 11.87 -11.99
N LEU A 447 16.48 10.58 -11.69
CA LEU A 447 17.50 9.55 -11.90
C LEU A 447 17.81 9.33 -13.39
N SER A 448 16.85 9.60 -14.28
CA SER A 448 17.05 9.41 -15.73
C SER A 448 18.06 10.39 -16.32
N ASN A 449 18.22 11.55 -15.69
CA ASN A 449 19.18 12.59 -16.09
C ASN A 449 20.58 12.37 -15.47
N ARG A 450 20.79 11.30 -14.69
CA ARG A 450 22.05 11.02 -14.03
C ARG A 450 22.88 10.05 -14.86
N SER A 451 24.01 10.52 -15.38
CA SER A 451 24.92 9.71 -16.19
C SER A 451 25.50 8.51 -15.43
N ASP A 452 25.61 8.60 -14.11
CA ASP A 452 26.13 7.54 -13.23
C ASP A 452 25.07 6.54 -12.78
N PHE A 453 23.76 6.80 -12.99
CA PHE A 453 22.69 5.92 -12.52
C PHE A 453 22.79 4.52 -13.12
N ASN A 454 22.94 4.40 -14.45
CA ASN A 454 23.01 3.09 -15.12
C ASN A 454 24.20 2.25 -14.64
N THR A 455 25.34 2.89 -14.35
CA THR A 455 26.51 2.20 -13.82
C THR A 455 26.24 1.65 -12.43
N ILE A 456 25.71 2.49 -11.52
CA ILE A 456 25.37 2.08 -10.15
C ILE A 456 24.29 0.99 -10.15
N TYR A 457 23.30 1.13 -11.03
CA TYR A 457 22.23 0.16 -11.20
C TYR A 457 22.76 -1.21 -11.64
N ILE A 458 23.66 -1.26 -12.62
CA ILE A 458 24.23 -2.54 -13.06
C ILE A 458 25.14 -3.14 -11.98
N GLU A 459 25.96 -2.32 -11.32
CA GLU A 459 26.87 -2.74 -10.24
C GLU A 459 26.12 -3.39 -9.07
N HIS A 460 24.89 -2.98 -8.81
CA HIS A 460 24.06 -3.49 -7.72
C HIS A 460 22.98 -4.50 -8.12
N LEU A 461 23.01 -5.03 -9.35
CA LEU A 461 22.15 -6.15 -9.75
C LEU A 461 22.45 -7.44 -8.96
N PRO A 462 23.71 -7.89 -8.82
CA PRO A 462 24.02 -9.10 -8.07
C PRO A 462 23.57 -9.01 -6.61
N PHE A 463 23.17 -10.12 -6.02
CA PHE A 463 22.97 -10.27 -4.58
C PHE A 463 24.29 -10.10 -3.83
N ARG A 464 24.24 -9.62 -2.60
CA ARG A 464 25.45 -9.56 -1.77
C ARG A 464 25.88 -10.98 -1.40
N THR A 465 27.14 -11.29 -1.66
CA THR A 465 27.79 -12.49 -1.16
C THR A 465 28.43 -12.21 0.20
N TYR A 466 28.44 -13.24 1.04
CA TYR A 466 29.07 -13.23 2.37
C TYR A 466 30.54 -13.63 2.30
#